data_AF-A0A1H7XP56-F1
#
_entry.id   AF-A0A1H7XP56-F1
#
_cell.length_a   1.000
_cell.length_b   1.000
_cell.length_c   1.000
_cell.angle_alpha   90.00
_cell.angle_beta   90.00
_cell.angle_gamma   90.00
#
_symmetry.space_group_name_H-M   'P 1'
#
loop_
_entity.id
_entity.type
_entity.pdbx_description
1 polymer ?
#
loop_
_entity_poly.entity_id
_entity_poly.type
_entity_poly.pdbx_seq_one_letter_code
_entity_poly.pdbx_strand_id
1 'polypeptide(L)'
;MNKLLPFKAWYNDKMYTVYAVKWTKDGTYLLLGDEQSSITVNEEDCTACHPTYTQDINGKEIYTGDIVEVTESDDWTLYDVVIFHKGRFNLDYFGESLDHYKIEIKGNFYENPELLEQ
;
A
#
# COMPACT_ATOMS: atom_id res chain seq x y z
N MET A 1 -17.75 13.07 -6.13
CA MET A 1 -16.93 13.04 -7.36
C MET A 1 -15.97 11.87 -7.20
N ASN A 2 -16.02 10.86 -8.07
CA ASN A 2 -15.15 9.69 -7.91
C ASN A 2 -13.75 10.05 -8.43
N LYS A 3 -12.76 10.09 -7.54
CA LYS A 3 -11.35 10.32 -7.88
C LYS A 3 -10.72 8.96 -8.17
N LEU A 4 -10.00 8.84 -9.30
CA LEU A 4 -9.13 7.71 -9.56
C LEU A 4 -7.79 7.98 -8.86
N LEU A 5 -7.33 7.01 -8.07
CA LEU A 5 -6.01 7.05 -7.44
C LEU A 5 -5.05 6.19 -8.26
N PRO A 6 -3.81 6.65 -8.50
CA PRO A 6 -2.79 5.80 -9.10
C PRO A 6 -2.45 4.64 -8.16
N PHE A 7 -1.87 3.58 -8.71
CA PHE A 7 -1.26 2.53 -7.90
C PHE A 7 0.12 2.98 -7.43
N LYS A 8 0.68 2.25 -6.47
CA LYS A 8 2.12 2.28 -6.20
C LYS A 8 2.73 0.93 -6.49
N ALA A 9 4.03 0.88 -6.70
CA ALA A 9 4.77 -0.36 -6.92
C ALA A 9 6.12 -0.32 -6.23
N TRP A 10 6.43 -1.37 -5.48
CA TRP A 10 7.76 -1.62 -4.94
C TRP A 10 8.59 -2.42 -5.96
N TYR A 11 9.74 -1.88 -6.35
CA TYR A 11 10.66 -2.51 -7.29
C TYR A 11 12.09 -2.00 -7.06
N ASN A 12 13.08 -2.89 -7.02
CA ASN A 12 14.50 -2.55 -6.84
C ASN A 12 14.75 -1.53 -5.71
N ASP A 13 14.23 -1.83 -4.52
CA ASP A 13 14.39 -1.00 -3.31
C ASP A 13 13.87 0.44 -3.44
N LYS A 14 12.87 0.65 -4.30
CA LYS A 14 12.23 1.94 -4.51
C LYS A 14 10.73 1.82 -4.73
N MET A 15 10.00 2.76 -4.14
CA MET A 15 8.56 2.94 -4.38
C MET A 15 8.33 3.85 -5.60
N TYR A 16 7.48 3.41 -6.52
CA TYR A 16 7.08 4.14 -7.72
C TYR A 16 5.58 4.43 -7.72
N THR A 17 5.19 5.61 -8.18
CA THR A 17 3.79 5.86 -8.56
C THR A 17 3.54 5.23 -9.93
N VAL A 18 2.45 4.49 -10.09
CA VAL A 18 2.10 3.80 -11.33
C VAL A 18 0.77 4.32 -11.86
N TYR A 19 0.79 4.89 -13.06
CA TYR A 19 -0.40 5.42 -13.73
C TYR A 19 -1.00 4.43 -14.74
N ALA A 20 -0.19 3.54 -15.29
CA ALA A 20 -0.65 2.49 -16.19
C ALA A 20 0.26 1.26 -16.14
N VAL A 21 -0.35 0.09 -16.42
CA VAL A 21 0.34 -1.18 -16.59
C VAL A 21 0.00 -1.73 -17.96
N LYS A 22 1.02 -2.10 -18.74
CA LYS A 22 0.84 -2.80 -20.01
C LYS A 22 1.38 -4.22 -19.91
N TRP A 23 0.49 -5.16 -20.18
CA TRP A 23 0.82 -6.59 -20.27
C TRP A 23 1.45 -6.88 -21.63
N THR A 24 2.53 -7.65 -21.62
CA THR A 24 3.16 -8.19 -22.82
C THR A 24 2.81 -9.67 -22.99
N LYS A 25 3.08 -10.22 -24.18
CA LYS A 25 2.82 -11.64 -24.46
C LYS A 25 3.79 -12.60 -23.78
N ASP A 26 4.94 -12.11 -23.34
CA ASP A 26 6.01 -12.92 -22.74
C ASP A 26 5.93 -13.00 -21.21
N GLY A 27 4.88 -12.46 -20.59
CA GLY A 27 4.70 -12.48 -19.14
C GLY A 27 5.44 -11.35 -18.41
N THR A 28 5.95 -10.36 -19.15
CA THR A 28 6.51 -9.14 -18.58
C THR A 28 5.47 -8.02 -18.51
N TYR A 29 5.78 -7.00 -17.70
CA TYR A 29 4.91 -5.87 -17.44
C TYR A 29 5.68 -4.59 -17.67
N LEU A 30 5.04 -3.63 -18.34
CA LEU A 30 5.55 -2.26 -18.39
C LEU A 30 4.78 -1.41 -17.40
N LEU A 31 5.45 -0.99 -16.33
CA LEU A 31 4.97 0.01 -15.40
C LEU A 31 5.27 1.39 -15.97
N LEU A 32 4.26 2.23 -16.07
CA LEU A 32 4.39 3.60 -16.56
C LEU A 32 4.09 4.56 -15.41
N GLY A 33 5.12 5.26 -14.92
CA GLY A 33 4.95 6.28 -13.90
C GLY A 33 6.24 6.94 -13.40
N ASP A 34 6.03 8.02 -12.63
CA ASP A 34 6.88 9.21 -12.52
C ASP A 34 7.39 9.75 -13.88
N GLU A 35 7.76 11.03 -13.96
CA GLU A 35 7.81 11.81 -15.21
C GLU A 35 8.62 11.22 -16.39
N GLN A 36 9.45 10.19 -16.19
CA GLN A 36 10.28 9.59 -17.25
C GLN A 36 10.53 8.07 -17.21
N SER A 37 9.97 7.28 -16.28
CA SER A 37 10.37 5.85 -16.15
C SER A 37 9.29 4.88 -16.56
N SER A 38 9.39 4.37 -17.79
CA SER A 38 8.78 3.09 -18.11
C SER A 38 9.70 1.98 -17.61
N ILE A 39 9.24 1.15 -16.69
CA ILE A 39 10.03 0.06 -16.10
C ILE A 39 9.46 -1.26 -16.59
N THR A 40 10.29 -2.07 -17.24
CA THR A 40 9.94 -3.46 -17.56
C THR A 40 10.26 -4.33 -16.35
N VAL A 41 9.25 -5.01 -15.81
CA VAL A 41 9.38 -5.91 -14.65
C VAL A 41 8.80 -7.28 -15.00
N ASN A 42 9.32 -8.33 -14.35
CA ASN A 42 8.61 -9.61 -14.27
C ASN A 42 7.64 -9.59 -13.09
N GLU A 43 6.70 -10.54 -13.07
CA GLU A 43 5.70 -10.66 -11.98
C GLU A 43 6.35 -10.82 -10.60
N GLU A 44 7.42 -11.60 -10.52
CA GLU A 44 8.08 -11.97 -9.26
C GLU A 44 8.94 -10.83 -8.67
N ASP A 45 9.32 -9.85 -9.50
CA ASP A 45 10.27 -8.80 -9.12
C ASP A 45 9.59 -7.54 -8.57
N CYS A 46 8.26 -7.41 -8.74
CA CYS A 46 7.54 -6.19 -8.45
C CYS A 46 6.25 -6.45 -7.67
N THR A 47 6.04 -5.69 -6.59
CA THR A 47 4.80 -5.78 -5.80
C THR A 47 3.93 -4.54 -5.98
N ALA A 48 2.70 -4.73 -6.44
CA ALA A 48 1.71 -3.67 -6.57
C ALA A 48 1.03 -3.34 -5.23
N CYS A 49 1.02 -2.07 -4.88
CA CYS A 49 0.36 -1.52 -3.70
C CYS A 49 -0.94 -0.82 -4.12
N HIS A 50 -2.08 -1.33 -3.67
CA HIS A 50 -3.40 -0.92 -4.10
C HIS A 50 -3.93 0.23 -3.23
N PRO A 51 -4.48 1.32 -3.81
CA PRO A 51 -5.15 2.35 -3.03
C PRO A 51 -6.41 1.78 -2.39
N THR A 52 -6.61 2.11 -1.11
CA THR A 52 -7.80 1.69 -0.36
C THR A 52 -8.99 2.62 -0.55
N TYR A 53 -8.74 3.85 -1.02
CA TYR A 53 -9.68 4.97 -1.06
C TYR A 53 -10.16 5.43 0.33
N THR A 54 -9.47 5.00 1.39
CA THR A 54 -9.62 5.49 2.76
C THR A 54 -8.41 6.36 3.10
N GLN A 55 -8.67 7.46 3.81
CA GLN A 55 -7.63 8.36 4.29
C GLN A 55 -7.34 8.12 5.77
N ASP A 56 -6.08 8.29 6.15
CA ASP A 56 -5.66 8.32 7.54
C ASP A 56 -6.14 9.60 8.25
N ILE A 57 -5.85 9.72 9.55
CA ILE A 57 -6.26 10.88 10.36
C ILE A 57 -5.68 12.22 9.88
N ASN A 58 -4.60 12.19 9.09
CA ASN A 58 -3.94 13.36 8.51
C ASN A 58 -4.38 13.64 7.06
N GLY A 59 -5.36 12.89 6.54
CA GLY A 59 -5.87 13.06 5.17
C GLY A 59 -4.99 12.42 4.09
N LYS A 60 -4.04 11.55 4.45
CA LYS A 60 -3.19 10.82 3.50
C LYS A 60 -3.89 9.55 3.05
N GLU A 61 -3.88 9.29 1.74
CA GLU A 61 -4.44 8.06 1.15
C GLU A 61 -3.67 6.82 1.62
N ILE A 62 -4.41 5.82 2.12
CA ILE A 62 -3.86 4.54 2.58
C ILE A 62 -3.75 3.57 1.39
N TYR A 63 -2.64 2.84 1.30
CA TYR A 63 -2.36 1.79 0.32
C TYR A 63 -2.10 0.45 1.03
N THR A 64 -2.31 -0.67 0.32
CA THR A 64 -1.79 -1.96 0.81
C THR A 64 -0.28 -1.91 0.95
N GLY A 65 0.24 -2.52 2.02
CA GLY A 65 1.64 -2.45 2.40
C GLY A 65 1.98 -1.27 3.32
N ASP A 66 1.10 -0.26 3.45
CA ASP A 66 1.30 0.79 4.47
C ASP A 66 1.29 0.16 5.87
N ILE A 67 2.25 0.59 6.70
CA ILE A 67 2.29 0.31 8.12
C ILE A 67 1.57 1.46 8.81
N VAL A 68 0.57 1.10 9.61
CA VAL A 68 -0.29 2.05 10.28
C VAL A 68 -0.25 1.87 11.78
N GLU A 69 -0.29 2.99 12.48
CA GLU A 69 -0.57 3.05 13.90
C GLU A 69 -2.09 3.01 14.08
N VAL A 70 -2.56 2.01 14.83
CA VAL A 70 -3.97 1.79 15.13
C VAL A 70 -4.23 2.21 16.58
N THR A 71 -5.16 3.14 16.78
CA THR A 71 -5.60 3.57 18.11
C THR A 71 -7.04 3.13 18.35
N GLU A 72 -7.23 2.16 19.24
CA GLU A 72 -8.55 1.76 19.76
C GLU A 72 -8.64 2.24 21.22
N SER A 73 -9.29 3.38 21.45
CA SER A 73 -9.36 4.09 22.75
C SER A 73 -7.99 4.55 23.31
N ASP A 74 -7.98 5.18 24.50
CA ASP A 74 -6.81 5.87 25.04
C ASP A 74 -5.70 4.95 25.58
N ASP A 75 -5.89 3.62 25.59
CA ASP A 75 -5.08 2.70 26.39
C ASP A 75 -4.10 1.81 25.60
N TRP A 76 -4.18 1.77 24.26
CA TRP A 76 -3.26 0.93 23.47
C TRP A 76 -3.09 1.38 22.02
N THR A 77 -1.86 1.22 21.56
CA THR A 77 -1.41 1.52 20.20
C THR A 77 -0.66 0.31 19.66
N LEU A 78 -1.02 -0.15 18.47
CA LEU A 78 -0.32 -1.22 17.76
C LEU A 78 0.04 -0.75 16.34
N TYR A 79 1.17 -1.23 15.83
CA TYR A 79 1.50 -1.15 14.41
C TYR A 79 0.95 -2.37 13.68
N ASP A 80 0.27 -2.16 12.56
CA ASP A 80 -0.21 -3.24 11.70
C ASP A 80 -0.03 -2.87 10.22
N VAL A 81 -0.08 -3.87 9.34
CA VAL A 81 0.07 -3.73 7.89
C VAL A 81 -1.30 -3.77 7.22
N VAL A 82 -1.51 -2.84 6.29
CA VAL A 82 -2.73 -2.84 5.47
C VAL A 82 -2.60 -3.87 4.35
N ILE A 83 -3.52 -4.82 4.27
CA ILE A 83 -3.54 -5.89 3.28
C ILE A 83 -4.87 -5.96 2.53
N PHE A 84 -4.88 -6.58 1.35
CA PHE A 84 -6.12 -6.96 0.65
C PHE A 84 -6.33 -8.47 0.77
N HIS A 85 -7.34 -8.88 1.53
CA HIS A 85 -7.62 -10.29 1.78
C HIS A 85 -9.13 -10.53 1.82
N LYS A 86 -9.59 -11.63 1.20
CA LYS A 86 -11.01 -12.01 1.09
C LYS A 86 -11.92 -10.90 0.55
N GLY A 87 -11.42 -10.13 -0.43
CA GLY A 87 -12.21 -9.13 -1.15
C GLY A 87 -12.40 -7.79 -0.42
N ARG A 88 -11.64 -7.53 0.64
CA ARG A 88 -11.68 -6.27 1.39
C ARG A 88 -10.27 -5.86 1.86
N PHE A 89 -10.09 -4.58 2.16
CA PHE A 89 -8.89 -4.08 2.83
C PHE A 89 -9.00 -4.34 4.33
N ASN A 90 -7.95 -4.91 4.92
CA ASN A 90 -7.88 -5.23 6.33
C ASN A 90 -6.55 -4.79 6.93
N LEU A 91 -6.51 -4.76 8.24
CA LEU A 91 -5.30 -4.83 9.04
C LEU A 91 -4.87 -6.32 9.13
N ASP A 92 -3.61 -6.64 8.91
CA ASP A 92 -3.11 -8.03 8.79
C ASP A 92 -3.25 -8.80 10.11
N TYR A 93 -2.78 -8.22 11.22
CA TYR A 93 -2.85 -8.83 12.55
C TYR A 93 -4.29 -8.90 13.08
N PHE A 94 -5.06 -7.82 12.98
CA PHE A 94 -6.44 -7.79 13.49
C PHE A 94 -7.43 -8.55 12.60
N GLY A 95 -7.17 -8.63 11.29
CA GLY A 95 -8.12 -9.17 10.30
C GLY A 95 -9.39 -8.32 10.14
N GLU A 96 -9.41 -7.11 10.69
CA GLU A 96 -10.53 -6.18 10.69
C GLU A 96 -10.40 -5.11 9.60
N SER A 97 -11.52 -4.44 9.30
CA SER A 97 -11.56 -3.36 8.31
C SER A 97 -10.93 -2.07 8.85
N LEU A 98 -10.38 -1.26 7.96
CA LEU A 98 -9.77 0.04 8.28
C LEU A 98 -10.76 1.02 8.94
N ASP A 99 -12.05 0.91 8.61
CA ASP A 99 -13.08 1.88 9.01
C ASP A 99 -13.45 1.82 10.50
N HIS A 100 -12.94 0.83 11.24
CA HIS A 100 -13.22 0.63 12.67
C HIS A 100 -12.31 1.47 13.59
N TYR A 101 -11.23 2.05 13.06
CA TYR A 101 -10.15 2.61 13.88
C TYR A 101 -9.77 4.03 13.50
N LYS A 102 -9.13 4.74 14.44
CA LYS A 102 -8.31 5.89 14.10
C LYS A 102 -6.95 5.36 13.65
N ILE A 103 -6.59 5.67 12.41
CA ILE A 103 -5.42 5.13 11.73
C ILE A 103 -4.51 6.28 11.32
N GLU A 104 -3.21 6.17 11.60
CA GLU A 104 -2.18 7.07 11.10
C GLU A 104 -1.11 6.26 10.35
N ILE A 105 -0.76 6.67 9.13
CA ILE A 105 0.32 6.00 8.39
C ILE A 105 1.67 6.41 8.97
N LYS A 106 2.48 5.43 9.38
CA LYS A 106 3.82 5.66 9.94
C LYS A 106 4.95 5.27 8.99
N GLY A 107 4.67 4.38 8.03
CA GLY A 107 5.63 3.92 7.03
C GLY A 107 4.98 2.93 6.08
N ASN A 108 5.78 2.09 5.44
CA ASN A 108 5.29 0.91 4.74
C ASN A 108 6.23 -0.29 4.94
N PHE A 109 5.70 -1.49 4.77
CA PHE A 109 6.39 -2.76 4.99
C PHE A 109 7.68 -2.90 4.19
N TYR A 110 7.76 -2.24 3.04
CA TYR A 110 8.92 -2.35 2.15
C TYR A 110 10.05 -1.38 2.52
N GLU A 111 9.72 -0.13 2.83
CA GLU A 111 10.70 0.92 3.15
C GLU A 111 11.02 1.00 4.65
N ASN A 112 10.15 0.48 5.51
CA ASN A 112 10.23 0.60 6.98
C ASN A 112 9.86 -0.70 7.72
N PRO A 113 10.42 -1.87 7.34
CA PRO A 113 10.08 -3.14 8.00
C PRO A 113 10.37 -3.15 9.52
N GLU A 114 11.33 -2.33 9.98
CA GLU A 114 11.71 -2.20 11.39
C GLU A 114 10.58 -1.69 12.30
N LEU A 115 9.55 -1.06 11.73
CA LEU A 115 8.40 -0.57 12.52
C LEU A 115 7.55 -1.71 13.11
N LEU A 116 7.67 -2.94 12.58
CA LEU A 116 6.91 -4.11 13.05
C LEU A 116 7.64 -4.94 14.11
N GLU A 117 8.87 -4.57 14.48
CA GLU A 117 9.68 -5.28 15.48
C GLU A 117 9.39 -4.83 16.93
N GLN A 118 8.42 -3.92 17.14
CA GLN A 118 8.12 -3.26 18.42
C GLN A 118 7.22 -4.08 19.37
#